data_AF-A0A7S3P7E3-F1
#
_entry.id   AF-A0A7S3P7E3-F1
#
_cell.length_a   1.000
_cell.length_b   1.000
_cell.length_c   1.000
_cell.angle_alpha   90.00
_cell.angle_beta   90.00
_cell.angle_gamma   90.00
#
_symmetry.space_group_name_H-M   'P 1'
#
loop_
_entity.id
_entity.type
_entity.pdbx_description
1 polymer ?
#
loop_
_entity_poly.entity_id
_entity_poly.type
_entity_poly.pdbx_seq_one_letter_code
_entity_poly.pdbx_strand_id
1 'polypeptide(L)'
;MEPFCQPNANTFHQIIMCLARDDTTKNFDKRLDETFQECMALAEDREIEIYADTFNVYMSGWLKSTRPTSLRRILAALDVMEKMYQDGNTLTIPNCVTMNTVLAAHVKFSGSDAVDEILNTRKRLQSTYFIKPDTTTFNTLIDAHAKSYRATADISALSLLQIMERHLVKGKKRAKPDCYSYCAVIDCLAKCNASGAGEQSRQILRRMTEIHQTHGGEQPTLSVYNAVFNAIAASSPVNLTSVKTLLVQMEQSVDDHIPKPSIITYNSAFKACLRSCTVHGAEWADKVLQSLEAKSTAESAIKPDSFSYTTVIAAYGRSLFPNKARKAAELVERALRHHKEGCLDGSPHVSIFNAACNACCFVDGDSDEKAHAFSTMVAISALLTNYTQPDETTYGTLLRACCQLLQRVEKQQAVVRQIFRKACNDGLCGDFVVKQIRFAADPETYKQLTGFSIAESIVREDIPHRWRRNAKYTNRWQKSQYLKG
;
A
#
# COMPACT_ATOMS: atom_id res chain seq x y z
N MET A 1 -52.48 8.02 -31.79
CA MET A 1 -51.31 7.17 -31.52
C MET A 1 -50.30 8.06 -30.82
N GLU A 2 -50.02 7.78 -29.55
CA GLU A 2 -49.00 8.53 -28.79
C GLU A 2 -47.62 8.35 -29.43
N PRO A 3 -46.76 9.38 -29.47
CA PRO A 3 -45.41 9.22 -29.96
C PRO A 3 -44.62 8.45 -28.89
N PHE A 4 -44.43 7.15 -29.09
CA PHE A 4 -43.45 6.39 -28.31
C PHE A 4 -42.08 7.03 -28.54
N CYS A 5 -41.52 7.63 -27.49
CA CYS A 5 -40.18 8.20 -27.50
C CYS A 5 -39.19 7.04 -27.64
N GLN A 6 -38.70 6.77 -28.86
CA GLN A 6 -37.71 5.73 -29.09
C GLN A 6 -36.36 6.17 -28.48
N PRO A 7 -35.66 5.29 -27.75
CA PRO A 7 -34.34 5.61 -27.21
C PRO A 7 -33.35 5.87 -28.34
N ASN A 8 -32.61 6.98 -28.25
CA ASN A 8 -31.55 7.31 -29.21
C ASN A 8 -30.16 6.98 -28.63
N ALA A 9 -29.11 7.14 -29.45
CA ALA A 9 -27.73 6.84 -29.04
C ALA A 9 -27.29 7.57 -27.77
N ASN A 10 -27.74 8.82 -27.56
CA ASN A 10 -27.44 9.58 -26.34
C ASN A 10 -28.15 8.98 -25.13
N THR A 11 -29.40 8.52 -25.26
CA THR A 11 -30.12 7.83 -24.17
C THR A 11 -29.33 6.61 -23.69
N PHE A 12 -28.90 5.74 -24.61
CA PHE A 12 -28.07 4.58 -24.25
C PHE A 12 -26.75 4.99 -23.62
N HIS A 13 -26.06 5.99 -24.17
CA HIS A 13 -24.80 6.50 -23.62
C HIS A 13 -24.96 6.98 -22.16
N GLN A 14 -26.00 7.75 -21.85
CA GLN A 14 -26.25 8.22 -20.48
C GLN A 14 -26.57 7.07 -19.52
N ILE A 15 -27.36 6.08 -19.96
CA ILE A 15 -27.68 4.90 -19.14
C ILE A 15 -26.42 4.07 -18.87
N ILE A 16 -25.64 3.77 -19.90
CA ILE A 16 -24.37 3.02 -19.78
C ILE A 16 -23.39 3.81 -18.89
N MET A 17 -23.34 5.14 -19.01
CA MET A 17 -22.51 5.98 -18.14
C MET A 17 -22.94 5.94 -16.68
N CYS A 18 -24.25 5.97 -16.42
CA CYS A 18 -24.79 5.85 -15.08
C CYS A 18 -24.44 4.48 -14.47
N LEU A 19 -24.66 3.40 -15.22
CA LEU A 19 -24.32 2.03 -14.79
C LEU A 19 -22.81 1.85 -14.58
N ALA A 20 -21.97 2.42 -15.44
CA ALA A 20 -20.51 2.36 -15.31
C ALA A 20 -19.97 3.18 -14.12
N ARG A 21 -20.76 4.12 -13.58
CA ARG A 21 -20.44 4.89 -12.37
C ARG A 21 -20.93 4.22 -11.09
N ASP A 22 -21.86 3.29 -11.18
CA ASP A 22 -22.45 2.60 -10.04
C ASP A 22 -21.55 1.46 -9.54
N ASP A 23 -20.77 1.74 -8.50
CA ASP A 23 -19.93 0.76 -7.81
C ASP A 23 -20.66 0.07 -6.63
N THR A 24 -21.95 0.34 -6.44
CA THR A 24 -22.72 -0.05 -5.24
C THR A 24 -23.76 -1.14 -5.50
N THR A 25 -24.31 -1.22 -6.71
CA THR A 25 -25.36 -2.18 -7.04
C THR A 25 -24.81 -3.58 -7.31
N LYS A 26 -25.37 -4.58 -6.62
CA LYS A 26 -25.12 -6.00 -6.95
C LYS A 26 -25.57 -6.28 -8.38
N ASN A 27 -24.70 -6.88 -9.19
CA ASN A 27 -24.92 -7.19 -10.61
C ASN A 27 -24.98 -5.97 -11.56
N PHE A 28 -24.34 -4.85 -11.22
CA PHE A 28 -24.24 -3.69 -12.14
C PHE A 28 -23.66 -4.10 -13.50
N ASP A 29 -22.69 -5.01 -13.50
CA ASP A 29 -22.04 -5.58 -14.67
C ASP A 29 -22.97 -6.37 -15.59
N LYS A 30 -23.93 -7.12 -15.05
CA LYS A 30 -24.95 -7.82 -15.84
C LYS A 30 -25.84 -6.80 -16.57
N ARG A 31 -26.32 -5.78 -15.84
CA ARG A 31 -27.16 -4.72 -16.44
C ARG A 31 -26.39 -3.89 -17.45
N LEU A 32 -25.10 -3.64 -17.20
CA LEU A 32 -24.21 -2.95 -18.12
C LEU A 32 -24.07 -3.74 -19.44
N ASP A 33 -23.88 -5.06 -19.36
CA ASP A 33 -23.82 -5.94 -20.54
C ASP A 33 -25.14 -5.97 -21.31
N GLU A 34 -26.27 -6.18 -20.61
CA GLU A 34 -27.60 -6.24 -21.24
C GLU A 34 -27.91 -4.92 -21.98
N THR A 35 -27.70 -3.78 -21.32
CA THR A 35 -27.95 -2.46 -21.92
C THR A 35 -27.03 -2.21 -23.12
N PHE A 36 -25.76 -2.63 -23.04
CA PHE A 36 -24.83 -2.48 -24.15
C PHE A 36 -25.18 -3.37 -25.33
N GLN A 37 -25.64 -4.60 -25.09
CA GLN A 37 -26.10 -5.52 -26.14
C GLN A 37 -27.36 -5.02 -26.84
N GLU A 38 -28.33 -4.49 -26.11
CA GLU A 38 -29.52 -3.83 -26.69
C GLU A 38 -29.13 -2.65 -27.57
N CYS A 39 -28.18 -1.82 -27.10
CA CYS A 39 -27.62 -0.73 -27.89
C CYS A 39 -26.99 -1.25 -29.20
N MET A 40 -26.19 -2.32 -29.14
CA MET A 40 -25.57 -2.90 -30.35
C MET A 40 -26.60 -3.44 -31.34
N ALA A 41 -27.66 -4.12 -30.87
CA ALA A 41 -28.70 -4.67 -31.74
C ALA A 41 -29.40 -3.57 -32.56
N LEU A 42 -29.76 -2.46 -31.92
CA LEU A 42 -30.36 -1.31 -32.60
C LEU A 42 -29.39 -0.62 -33.58
N ALA A 43 -28.09 -0.71 -33.33
CA ALA A 43 -27.07 -0.20 -34.25
C ALA A 43 -26.96 -1.06 -35.51
N GLU A 44 -27.07 -2.39 -35.38
CA GLU A 44 -27.06 -3.32 -36.51
C GLU A 44 -28.26 -3.09 -37.43
N ASP A 45 -29.44 -2.84 -36.85
CA ASP A 45 -30.67 -2.50 -37.58
C ASP A 45 -30.66 -1.07 -38.17
N ARG A 46 -29.55 -0.32 -38.00
CA ARG A 46 -29.36 1.08 -38.42
C ARG A 46 -30.36 2.05 -37.81
N GLU A 47 -30.93 1.71 -36.66
CA GLU A 47 -31.87 2.57 -35.94
C GLU A 47 -31.15 3.66 -35.14
N ILE A 48 -29.90 3.41 -34.71
CA ILE A 48 -29.09 4.37 -33.96
C ILE A 48 -27.62 4.40 -34.42
N GLU A 49 -27.02 5.60 -34.40
CA GLU A 49 -25.59 5.79 -34.67
C GLU A 49 -24.78 5.80 -33.37
N ILE A 50 -23.94 4.78 -33.20
CA ILE A 50 -23.09 4.66 -32.01
C ILE A 50 -21.73 5.31 -32.26
N TYR A 51 -21.21 5.98 -31.23
CA TYR A 51 -19.95 6.68 -31.23
C TYR A 51 -18.95 6.09 -30.22
N ALA A 52 -17.67 6.41 -30.42
CA ALA A 52 -16.55 5.89 -29.62
C ALA A 52 -16.71 6.07 -28.10
N ASP A 53 -17.32 7.16 -27.65
CA ASP A 53 -17.48 7.39 -26.21
C ASP A 53 -18.43 6.40 -25.53
N THR A 54 -19.42 5.85 -26.24
CA THR A 54 -20.29 4.79 -25.71
C THR A 54 -19.49 3.52 -25.42
N PHE A 55 -18.60 3.12 -26.33
CA PHE A 55 -17.66 2.03 -26.10
C PHE A 55 -16.70 2.33 -24.95
N ASN A 56 -16.10 3.53 -24.92
CA ASN A 56 -15.16 3.93 -23.88
C ASN A 56 -15.79 3.88 -22.48
N VAL A 57 -17.02 4.37 -22.35
CA VAL A 57 -17.76 4.34 -21.09
C VAL A 57 -18.07 2.89 -20.68
N TYR A 58 -18.56 2.05 -21.59
CA TYR A 58 -18.80 0.64 -21.33
C TYR A 58 -17.53 -0.08 -20.85
N MET A 59 -16.42 0.08 -21.57
CA MET A 59 -15.12 -0.48 -21.20
C MET A 59 -14.63 0.06 -19.84
N SER A 60 -14.85 1.35 -19.54
CA SER A 60 -14.49 1.95 -18.25
C SER A 60 -15.28 1.36 -17.08
N GLY A 61 -16.56 1.00 -17.29
CA GLY A 61 -17.37 0.31 -16.28
C GLY A 61 -16.80 -1.08 -15.97
N TRP A 62 -16.46 -1.83 -17.01
CA TRP A 62 -15.78 -3.13 -16.86
C TRP A 62 -14.39 -3.02 -16.23
N LEU A 63 -13.66 -1.92 -16.47
CA LEU A 63 -12.37 -1.68 -15.84
C LEU A 63 -12.49 -1.56 -14.32
N LYS A 64 -13.62 -1.09 -13.78
CA LYS A 64 -13.85 -1.02 -12.32
C LYS A 64 -14.20 -2.37 -11.71
N SER A 65 -14.85 -3.25 -12.48
CA SER A 65 -15.22 -4.60 -12.04
C SER A 65 -14.03 -5.40 -11.50
N THR A 66 -14.31 -6.30 -10.56
CA THR A 66 -13.35 -7.25 -9.98
C THR A 66 -13.49 -8.65 -10.59
N ARG A 67 -14.39 -8.82 -11.57
CA ARG A 67 -14.60 -10.12 -12.23
C ARG A 67 -13.38 -10.54 -13.07
N PRO A 68 -13.07 -11.84 -13.15
CA PRO A 68 -11.97 -12.35 -13.98
C PRO A 68 -12.26 -12.20 -15.48
N THR A 69 -13.53 -12.11 -15.88
CA THR A 69 -13.94 -11.96 -17.29
C THR A 69 -13.82 -10.52 -17.82
N SER A 70 -13.48 -9.55 -16.96
CA SER A 70 -13.50 -8.12 -17.30
C SER A 70 -12.56 -7.78 -18.47
N LEU A 71 -11.35 -8.33 -18.47
CA LEU A 71 -10.39 -8.10 -19.57
C LEU A 71 -10.95 -8.58 -20.91
N ARG A 72 -11.49 -9.81 -20.94
CA ARG A 72 -12.09 -10.39 -22.15
C ARG A 72 -13.24 -9.53 -22.68
N ARG A 73 -14.06 -8.96 -21.79
CA ARG A 73 -15.19 -8.08 -22.17
C ARG A 73 -14.71 -6.76 -22.76
N ILE A 74 -13.67 -6.16 -22.18
CA ILE A 74 -13.07 -4.92 -22.68
C ILE A 74 -12.47 -5.15 -24.08
N LEU A 75 -11.71 -6.24 -24.25
CA LEU A 75 -11.11 -6.58 -25.55
C LEU A 75 -12.18 -6.90 -26.61
N ALA A 76 -13.23 -7.64 -26.25
CA ALA A 76 -14.34 -7.91 -27.17
C ALA A 76 -15.06 -6.63 -27.63
N ALA A 77 -15.24 -5.65 -26.74
CA ALA A 77 -15.82 -4.36 -27.11
C ALA A 77 -14.90 -3.55 -28.02
N LEU A 78 -13.58 -3.62 -27.82
CA LEU A 78 -12.62 -3.03 -28.75
C LEU A 78 -12.72 -3.68 -30.13
N ASP A 79 -12.78 -5.01 -30.22
CA ASP A 79 -12.89 -5.72 -31.50
C ASP A 79 -14.15 -5.31 -32.27
N VAL A 80 -15.29 -5.18 -31.57
CA VAL A 80 -16.55 -4.70 -32.17
C VAL A 80 -16.42 -3.25 -32.64
N MET A 81 -15.83 -2.38 -31.82
CA MET A 81 -15.57 -0.98 -32.16
C MET A 81 -14.71 -0.83 -33.42
N GLU A 82 -13.64 -1.62 -33.51
CA GLU A 82 -12.73 -1.66 -34.66
C GLU A 82 -13.41 -2.20 -35.91
N LYS A 83 -14.26 -3.23 -35.79
CA LYS A 83 -15.06 -3.77 -36.89
C LYS A 83 -16.06 -2.76 -37.42
N MET A 84 -16.83 -2.09 -36.56
CA MET A 84 -17.79 -1.06 -37.00
C MET A 84 -17.10 0.08 -37.76
N TYR A 85 -15.88 0.44 -37.35
CA TYR A 85 -15.09 1.43 -38.07
C TYR A 85 -14.67 0.95 -39.47
N GLN A 86 -14.23 -0.31 -39.58
CA GLN A 86 -13.89 -0.94 -40.86
C GLN A 86 -15.10 -1.06 -41.79
N ASP A 87 -16.30 -1.29 -41.23
CA ASP A 87 -17.57 -1.36 -41.95
C ASP A 87 -18.09 0.03 -42.38
N GLY A 88 -17.36 1.11 -42.06
CA GLY A 88 -17.59 2.47 -42.56
C GLY A 88 -18.15 3.45 -41.52
N ASN A 89 -18.39 3.03 -40.28
CA ASN A 89 -18.82 3.94 -39.22
C ASN A 89 -17.63 4.74 -38.66
N THR A 90 -17.42 5.94 -39.18
CA THR A 90 -16.31 6.81 -38.74
C THR A 90 -16.45 7.34 -37.31
N LEU A 91 -17.64 7.26 -36.71
CA LEU A 91 -17.91 7.72 -35.34
C LEU A 91 -17.36 6.76 -34.28
N THR A 92 -17.07 5.50 -34.64
CA THR A 92 -16.50 4.50 -33.73
C THR A 92 -14.97 4.42 -33.82
N ILE A 93 -14.30 5.40 -34.42
CA ILE A 93 -12.84 5.41 -34.50
C ILE A 93 -12.20 5.36 -33.09
N PRO A 94 -11.30 4.39 -32.80
CA PRO A 94 -10.56 4.35 -31.54
C PRO A 94 -9.79 5.64 -31.29
N ASN A 95 -9.86 6.12 -30.05
CA ASN A 95 -9.22 7.37 -29.64
C ASN A 95 -8.27 7.17 -28.44
N CYS A 96 -7.76 8.28 -27.89
CA CYS A 96 -6.81 8.23 -26.78
C CYS A 96 -7.42 7.59 -25.52
N VAL A 97 -8.71 7.81 -25.27
CA VAL A 97 -9.44 7.20 -24.15
C VAL A 97 -9.52 5.69 -24.36
N THR A 98 -9.88 5.23 -25.56
CA THR A 98 -9.89 3.80 -25.93
C THR A 98 -8.56 3.13 -25.63
N MET A 99 -7.45 3.73 -26.10
CA MET A 99 -6.09 3.22 -25.84
C MET A 99 -5.82 3.15 -24.33
N ASN A 100 -6.04 4.24 -23.59
CA ASN A 100 -5.74 4.29 -22.16
C ASN A 100 -6.57 3.27 -21.35
N THR A 101 -7.85 3.08 -21.68
CA THR A 101 -8.72 2.10 -21.02
C THR A 101 -8.25 0.67 -21.26
N VAL A 102 -7.90 0.32 -22.49
CA VAL A 102 -7.42 -1.03 -22.83
C VAL A 102 -6.08 -1.34 -22.17
N LEU A 103 -5.12 -0.39 -22.19
CA LEU A 103 -3.84 -0.58 -21.52
C LEU A 103 -4.02 -0.73 -20.00
N ALA A 104 -4.88 0.08 -19.38
CA ALA A 104 -5.19 -0.03 -17.96
C ALA A 104 -5.85 -1.38 -17.61
N ALA A 105 -6.67 -1.93 -18.50
CA ALA A 105 -7.28 -3.24 -18.33
C ALA A 105 -6.21 -4.35 -18.28
N HIS A 106 -5.25 -4.36 -19.21
CA HIS A 106 -4.13 -5.29 -19.14
C HIS A 106 -3.33 -5.13 -17.83
N VAL A 107 -3.03 -3.90 -17.40
CA VAL A 107 -2.31 -3.67 -16.13
C VAL A 107 -3.07 -4.22 -14.92
N LYS A 108 -4.41 -4.10 -14.92
CA LYS A 108 -5.24 -4.54 -13.80
C LYS A 108 -5.48 -6.05 -13.78
N PHE A 109 -5.65 -6.68 -14.94
CA PHE A 109 -6.17 -8.05 -15.04
C PHE A 109 -5.15 -9.09 -15.54
N SER A 110 -4.08 -8.70 -16.24
CA SER A 110 -3.12 -9.64 -16.85
C SER A 110 -1.92 -10.00 -15.97
N GLY A 111 -1.82 -9.48 -14.74
CA GLY A 111 -0.72 -9.82 -13.80
C GLY A 111 0.66 -9.30 -14.24
N SER A 112 1.74 -10.01 -13.88
CA SER A 112 3.14 -9.59 -14.11
C SER A 112 3.64 -9.72 -15.55
N ASP A 113 3.02 -10.58 -16.36
CA ASP A 113 3.46 -10.90 -17.72
C ASP A 113 2.84 -9.98 -18.79
N ALA A 114 2.01 -9.02 -18.38
CA ALA A 114 1.23 -8.15 -19.25
C ALA A 114 2.05 -7.12 -20.05
N VAL A 115 3.30 -6.82 -19.67
CA VAL A 115 4.03 -5.65 -20.18
C VAL A 115 4.23 -5.71 -21.70
N ASP A 116 4.53 -6.89 -22.25
CA ASP A 116 4.79 -7.03 -23.69
C ASP A 116 3.49 -6.90 -24.50
N GLU A 117 2.38 -7.45 -23.98
CA GLU A 117 1.04 -7.27 -24.56
C GLU A 117 0.62 -5.79 -24.56
N ILE A 118 0.87 -5.08 -23.46
CA ILE A 118 0.57 -3.64 -23.32
C ILE A 118 1.36 -2.84 -24.36
N LEU A 119 2.66 -3.10 -24.51
CA LEU A 119 3.50 -2.41 -25.49
C LEU A 119 3.08 -2.70 -26.93
N ASN A 120 2.74 -3.96 -27.24
CA ASN A 120 2.25 -4.36 -28.56
C ASN A 120 0.89 -3.71 -28.88
N THR A 121 -0.03 -3.73 -27.92
CA THR A 121 -1.37 -3.11 -28.06
C THR A 121 -1.26 -1.61 -28.27
N ARG A 122 -0.41 -0.92 -27.50
CA ARG A 122 -0.14 0.51 -27.70
C ARG A 122 0.39 0.79 -29.10
N LYS A 123 1.41 0.04 -29.56
CA LYS A 123 2.02 0.23 -30.88
C LYS A 123 0.98 0.02 -31.99
N ARG A 124 0.17 -1.05 -31.91
CA ARG A 124 -0.90 -1.36 -32.87
C ARG A 124 -1.92 -0.24 -32.97
N LEU A 125 -2.50 0.18 -31.84
CA LEU A 125 -3.50 1.26 -31.81
C LEU A 125 -2.92 2.60 -32.31
N GLN A 126 -1.65 2.88 -31.97
CA GLN A 126 -0.96 4.08 -32.43
C GLN A 126 -0.71 4.06 -33.95
N SER A 127 -0.30 2.94 -34.54
CA SER A 127 -0.02 2.83 -35.98
C SER A 127 -1.28 2.78 -36.82
N THR A 128 -2.30 2.05 -36.36
CA THR A 128 -3.51 1.80 -37.14
C THR A 128 -4.44 3.02 -37.16
N TYR A 129 -4.59 3.71 -36.03
CA TYR A 129 -5.54 4.82 -35.87
C TYR A 129 -4.87 6.18 -35.68
N PHE A 130 -3.54 6.26 -35.85
CA PHE A 130 -2.73 7.47 -35.67
C PHE A 130 -2.93 8.15 -34.29
N ILE A 131 -3.30 7.38 -33.27
CA ILE A 131 -3.55 7.87 -31.92
C ILE A 131 -2.23 8.32 -31.29
N LYS A 132 -2.16 9.57 -30.84
CA LYS A 132 -0.99 10.11 -30.15
C LYS A 132 -1.08 9.84 -28.64
N PRO A 133 -0.11 9.12 -28.05
CA PRO A 133 -0.05 8.92 -26.60
C PRO A 133 -0.06 10.24 -25.81
N ASP A 134 -0.74 10.24 -24.67
CA ASP A 134 -0.80 11.34 -23.71
C ASP A 134 -0.14 10.97 -22.38
N THR A 135 -0.19 11.87 -21.40
CA THR A 135 0.34 11.66 -20.05
C THR A 135 -0.24 10.40 -19.39
N THR A 136 -1.54 10.15 -19.53
CA THR A 136 -2.19 8.94 -19.00
C THR A 136 -1.67 7.67 -19.67
N THR A 137 -1.40 7.70 -20.98
CA THR A 137 -0.80 6.55 -21.69
C THR A 137 0.57 6.20 -21.09
N PHE A 138 1.44 7.19 -20.90
CA PHE A 138 2.77 6.95 -20.33
C PHE A 138 2.71 6.53 -18.86
N ASN A 139 1.85 7.15 -18.05
CA ASN A 139 1.63 6.78 -16.65
C ASN A 139 1.17 5.33 -16.52
N THR A 140 0.29 4.87 -17.40
CA THR A 140 -0.17 3.48 -17.45
C THR A 140 0.97 2.51 -17.77
N LEU A 141 1.87 2.88 -18.70
CA LEU A 141 3.05 2.07 -19.01
C LEU A 141 4.04 2.00 -17.83
N ILE A 142 4.27 3.12 -17.15
CA ILE A 142 5.16 3.17 -15.98
C ILE A 142 4.59 2.28 -14.86
N ASP A 143 3.28 2.36 -14.59
CA ASP A 143 2.61 1.50 -13.61
C ASP A 143 2.67 0.02 -14.01
N ALA A 144 2.54 -0.29 -15.32
CA ALA A 144 2.71 -1.64 -15.84
C ALA A 144 4.10 -2.21 -15.49
N HIS A 145 5.16 -1.46 -15.77
CA HIS A 145 6.52 -1.87 -15.41
C HIS A 145 6.68 -1.98 -13.88
N ALA A 146 6.14 -1.04 -13.10
CA ALA A 146 6.23 -1.07 -11.64
C ALA A 146 5.53 -2.28 -11.00
N LYS A 147 4.53 -2.86 -11.68
CA LYS A 147 3.80 -4.07 -11.25
C LYS A 147 4.35 -5.37 -11.82
N SER A 148 5.20 -5.31 -12.85
CA SER A 148 5.73 -6.51 -13.48
C SER A 148 6.85 -7.19 -12.68
N TYR A 149 7.43 -6.48 -11.69
CA TYR A 149 8.56 -6.95 -10.87
C TYR A 149 9.76 -7.48 -11.69
N ARG A 150 9.89 -7.04 -12.96
CA ARG A 150 11.00 -7.43 -13.84
C ARG A 150 12.28 -6.72 -13.35
N ALA A 151 13.43 -7.38 -13.46
CA ALA A 151 14.72 -6.84 -12.99
C ALA A 151 15.12 -5.52 -13.70
N THR A 152 14.59 -5.26 -14.90
CA THR A 152 14.86 -4.05 -15.70
C THR A 152 13.69 -3.05 -15.68
N ALA A 153 12.67 -3.27 -14.85
CA ALA A 153 11.46 -2.44 -14.82
C ALA A 153 11.78 -0.98 -14.47
N ASP A 154 12.74 -0.76 -13.58
CA ASP A 154 13.23 0.57 -13.20
C ASP A 154 13.87 1.32 -14.37
N ILE A 155 14.71 0.65 -15.15
CA ILE A 155 15.36 1.23 -16.33
C ILE A 155 14.30 1.62 -17.36
N SER A 156 13.32 0.73 -17.62
CA SER A 156 12.22 1.02 -18.54
C SER A 156 11.36 2.19 -18.06
N ALA A 157 10.96 2.21 -16.79
CA ALA A 157 10.19 3.29 -16.18
C ALA A 157 10.93 4.65 -16.28
N LEU A 158 12.24 4.66 -15.96
CA LEU A 158 13.07 5.85 -16.08
C LEU A 158 13.19 6.35 -17.53
N SER A 159 13.33 5.42 -18.48
CA SER A 159 13.41 5.76 -19.91
C SER A 159 12.12 6.40 -20.43
N LEU A 160 10.96 5.93 -19.96
CA LEU A 160 9.65 6.49 -20.31
C LEU A 160 9.51 7.92 -19.78
N LEU A 161 9.89 8.16 -18.52
CA LEU A 161 9.89 9.49 -17.93
C LEU A 161 10.85 10.44 -18.69
N GLN A 162 12.05 9.99 -19.05
CA GLN A 162 12.98 10.76 -19.88
C GLN A 162 12.42 11.09 -21.27
N ILE A 163 11.59 10.22 -21.86
CA ILE A 163 10.88 10.52 -23.11
C ILE A 163 9.87 11.65 -22.89
N MET A 164 9.08 11.59 -21.81
CA MET A 164 8.10 12.63 -21.48
C MET A 164 8.76 13.98 -21.21
N GLU A 165 9.86 14.01 -20.46
CA GLU A 165 10.63 15.23 -20.20
C GLU A 165 11.18 15.83 -21.49
N ARG A 166 11.78 15.01 -22.38
CA ARG A 166 12.25 15.49 -23.69
C ARG A 166 11.11 16.04 -24.56
N HIS A 167 9.91 15.48 -24.45
CA HIS A 167 8.74 16.00 -25.14
C HIS A 167 8.35 17.39 -24.60
N LEU A 168 8.34 17.57 -23.28
CA LEU A 168 8.08 18.85 -22.65
C LEU A 168 9.12 19.90 -23.05
N VAL A 169 10.42 19.57 -23.00
CA VAL A 169 11.53 20.47 -23.41
C VAL A 169 11.38 20.91 -24.87
N LYS A 170 10.90 20.02 -25.74
CA LYS A 170 10.60 20.32 -27.15
C LYS A 170 9.26 21.06 -27.36
N GLY A 171 8.58 21.49 -26.30
CA GLY A 171 7.30 22.21 -26.36
C GLY A 171 6.08 21.33 -26.63
N LYS A 172 6.22 19.99 -26.64
CA LYS A 172 5.09 19.07 -26.85
C LYS A 172 4.32 18.85 -25.55
N LYS A 173 3.24 19.62 -25.36
CA LYS A 173 2.45 19.63 -24.11
C LYS A 173 1.57 18.38 -23.87
N ARG A 174 1.24 17.59 -24.90
CA ARG A 174 0.29 16.46 -24.79
C ARG A 174 0.74 15.32 -23.84
N ALA A 175 2.05 15.11 -23.73
CA ALA A 175 2.64 14.04 -22.91
C ALA A 175 3.60 14.63 -21.86
N LYS A 176 3.20 15.76 -21.28
CA LYS A 176 3.95 16.42 -20.20
C LYS A 176 3.97 15.50 -18.97
N PRO A 177 5.13 15.27 -18.32
CA PRO A 177 5.17 14.52 -17.07
C PRO A 177 4.50 15.33 -15.96
N ASP A 178 3.67 14.64 -15.18
CA ASP A 178 2.95 15.16 -14.01
C ASP A 178 3.52 14.56 -12.71
N CYS A 179 3.05 15.04 -11.56
CA CYS A 179 3.47 14.51 -10.25
C CYS A 179 3.30 12.99 -10.15
N TYR A 180 2.25 12.44 -10.76
CA TYR A 180 2.02 10.99 -10.80
C TYR A 180 3.11 10.25 -11.58
N SER A 181 3.51 10.77 -12.75
CA SER A 181 4.60 10.23 -13.57
C SER A 181 5.87 10.04 -12.74
N TYR A 182 6.23 11.09 -12.00
CA TYR A 182 7.42 11.10 -11.13
C TYR A 182 7.29 10.13 -9.95
N CYS A 183 6.14 10.15 -9.23
CA CYS A 183 5.87 9.23 -8.13
C CYS A 183 5.94 7.76 -8.60
N ALA A 184 5.32 7.43 -9.74
CA ALA A 184 5.26 6.07 -10.24
C ALA A 184 6.66 5.51 -10.58
N VAL A 185 7.55 6.32 -11.16
CA VAL A 185 8.95 5.92 -11.38
C VAL A 185 9.71 5.74 -10.07
N ILE A 186 9.55 6.66 -9.11
CA ILE A 186 10.21 6.56 -7.80
C ILE A 186 9.74 5.31 -7.03
N ASP A 187 8.45 4.99 -7.09
CA ASP A 187 7.89 3.79 -6.49
C ASP A 187 8.37 2.51 -7.20
N CYS A 188 8.53 2.55 -8.53
CA CYS A 188 9.13 1.46 -9.30
C CYS A 188 10.58 1.21 -8.85
N LEU A 189 11.37 2.27 -8.69
CA LEU A 189 12.73 2.22 -8.18
C LEU A 189 12.79 1.61 -6.77
N ALA A 190 11.93 2.09 -5.86
CA ALA A 190 11.86 1.59 -4.49
C ALA A 190 11.55 0.10 -4.39
N LYS A 191 10.82 -0.47 -5.37
CA LYS A 191 10.47 -1.89 -5.43
C LYS A 191 11.54 -2.75 -6.10
N CYS A 192 12.16 -2.27 -7.18
CA CYS A 192 13.02 -3.08 -8.04
C CYS A 192 14.53 -2.89 -7.79
N ASN A 193 14.95 -1.72 -7.29
CA ASN A 193 16.36 -1.34 -7.22
C ASN A 193 16.77 -0.87 -5.82
N ALA A 194 16.81 -1.80 -4.86
CA ALA A 194 17.09 -1.46 -3.47
C ALA A 194 18.47 -0.81 -3.24
N SER A 195 19.50 -1.07 -4.07
CA SER A 195 20.84 -0.51 -3.81
C SER A 195 21.00 0.95 -4.26
N GLY A 196 20.27 1.38 -5.31
CA GLY A 196 20.44 2.70 -5.93
C GLY A 196 19.20 3.61 -5.85
N ALA A 197 18.04 3.08 -5.45
CA ALA A 197 16.76 3.80 -5.50
C ALA A 197 16.79 5.14 -4.75
N GLY A 198 17.40 5.19 -3.57
CA GLY A 198 17.41 6.40 -2.73
C GLY A 198 18.22 7.56 -3.31
N GLU A 199 19.26 7.29 -4.11
CA GLU A 199 20.02 8.34 -4.82
C GLU A 199 19.26 8.78 -6.07
N GLN A 200 18.82 7.81 -6.87
CA GLN A 200 18.11 8.06 -8.12
C GLN A 200 16.79 8.80 -7.88
N SER A 201 16.05 8.48 -6.82
CA SER A 201 14.82 9.19 -6.46
C SER A 201 15.07 10.67 -6.14
N ARG A 202 16.21 11.01 -5.51
CA ARG A 202 16.59 12.41 -5.27
C ARG A 202 17.04 13.12 -6.54
N GLN A 203 17.74 12.43 -7.42
CA GLN A 203 18.08 12.97 -8.74
C GLN A 203 16.83 13.27 -9.55
N ILE A 204 15.82 12.40 -9.50
CA ILE A 204 14.52 12.62 -10.14
C ILE A 204 13.81 13.83 -9.54
N LEU A 205 13.80 14.00 -8.22
CA LEU A 205 13.22 15.17 -7.57
C LEU A 205 13.91 16.47 -8.03
N ARG A 206 15.25 16.50 -8.07
CA ARG A 206 16.02 17.65 -8.57
C ARG A 206 15.68 17.98 -10.03
N ARG A 207 15.64 16.96 -10.89
CA ARG A 207 15.24 17.12 -12.30
C ARG A 207 13.83 17.67 -12.45
N MET A 208 12.88 17.19 -11.64
CA MET A 208 11.51 17.73 -11.64
C MET A 208 11.49 19.22 -11.27
N THR A 209 12.24 19.62 -10.24
CA THR A 209 12.39 21.03 -9.85
C THR A 209 13.02 21.87 -10.97
N GLU A 210 14.10 21.39 -11.58
CA GLU A 210 14.78 22.07 -12.69
C GLU A 210 13.86 22.27 -13.90
N ILE A 211 13.13 21.22 -14.30
CA ILE A 211 12.19 21.28 -15.42
C ILE A 211 11.01 22.20 -15.12
N HIS A 212 10.54 22.24 -13.87
CA HIS A 212 9.53 23.20 -13.44
C HIS A 212 10.01 24.64 -13.64
N GLN A 213 11.22 24.95 -13.15
CA GLN A 213 11.81 26.29 -13.21
C GLN A 213 12.17 26.74 -14.64
N THR A 214 12.61 25.83 -15.51
CA THR A 214 13.15 26.17 -16.84
C THR A 214 12.15 26.00 -17.99
N HIS A 215 11.22 25.05 -17.88
CA HIS A 215 10.35 24.64 -19.00
C HIS A 215 8.85 24.66 -18.65
N GLY A 216 8.46 25.16 -17.47
CA GLY A 216 7.06 25.19 -17.04
C GLY A 216 6.50 23.79 -16.74
N GLY A 217 7.35 22.90 -16.22
CA GLY A 217 6.99 21.60 -15.63
C GLY A 217 5.98 21.72 -14.49
N GLU A 218 5.44 20.60 -14.01
CA GLU A 218 4.70 20.62 -12.74
C GLU A 218 5.66 20.76 -11.57
N GLN A 219 5.23 21.49 -10.54
CA GLN A 219 5.99 21.66 -9.32
C GLN A 219 5.99 20.37 -8.49
N PRO A 220 7.11 20.00 -7.85
CA PRO A 220 7.14 18.88 -6.90
C PRO A 220 6.13 19.05 -5.76
N THR A 221 5.16 18.14 -5.69
CA THR A 221 4.15 18.11 -4.63
C THR A 221 4.60 17.24 -3.45
N LEU A 222 3.87 17.33 -2.34
CA LEU A 222 4.13 16.53 -1.13
C LEU A 222 4.17 15.01 -1.41
N SER A 223 3.40 14.52 -2.39
CA SER A 223 3.42 13.11 -2.80
C SER A 223 4.76 12.68 -3.39
N VAL A 224 5.43 13.55 -4.15
CA VAL A 224 6.74 13.29 -4.74
C VAL A 224 7.80 13.19 -3.64
N TYR A 225 7.81 14.14 -2.69
CA TYR A 225 8.70 14.07 -1.53
C TYR A 225 8.49 12.81 -0.69
N ASN A 226 7.22 12.45 -0.40
CA ASN A 226 6.90 11.21 0.33
C ASN A 226 7.33 9.95 -0.44
N ALA A 227 7.23 9.94 -1.77
CA ALA A 227 7.75 8.85 -2.60
C ALA A 227 9.29 8.75 -2.48
N VAL A 228 10.01 9.88 -2.50
CA VAL A 228 11.46 9.92 -2.27
C VAL A 228 11.84 9.38 -0.88
N PHE A 229 11.14 9.78 0.19
CA PHE A 229 11.38 9.22 1.52
C PHE A 229 11.15 7.71 1.55
N ASN A 230 10.08 7.22 0.94
CA ASN A 230 9.80 5.79 0.85
C ASN A 230 10.87 5.03 0.05
N ALA A 231 11.40 5.62 -1.03
CA ALA A 231 12.48 5.03 -1.82
C ALA A 231 13.79 4.97 -1.03
N ILE A 232 14.16 6.02 -0.29
CA ILE A 232 15.32 5.99 0.60
C ILE A 232 15.12 4.98 1.74
N ALA A 233 13.90 4.89 2.31
CA ALA A 233 13.59 3.89 3.32
C ALA A 233 13.62 2.46 2.76
N ALA A 234 13.37 2.26 1.45
CA ALA A 234 13.48 0.97 0.80
C ALA A 234 14.90 0.61 0.36
N SER A 235 15.83 1.59 0.39
CA SER A 235 17.18 1.32 -0.03
C SER A 235 17.96 0.46 0.97
N SER A 236 18.87 -0.36 0.47
CA SER A 236 19.79 -1.17 1.27
C SER A 236 21.22 -0.90 0.81
N PRO A 237 22.07 -0.22 1.62
CA PRO A 237 21.76 0.33 2.95
C PRO A 237 20.83 1.54 2.91
N VAL A 238 20.15 1.81 4.03
CA VAL A 238 19.33 3.02 4.20
C VAL A 238 20.24 4.23 4.42
N ASN A 239 20.14 5.23 3.55
CA ASN A 239 20.90 6.48 3.70
C ASN A 239 20.15 7.48 4.62
N LEU A 240 20.33 7.32 5.94
CA LEU A 240 19.71 8.21 6.93
C LEU A 240 20.16 9.67 6.81
N THR A 241 21.37 9.92 6.33
CA THR A 241 21.86 11.29 6.12
C THR A 241 20.98 12.01 5.08
N SER A 242 20.66 11.34 3.97
CA SER A 242 19.76 11.89 2.97
C SER A 242 18.35 12.15 3.48
N VAL A 243 17.81 11.25 4.33
CA VAL A 243 16.52 11.46 5.00
C VAL A 243 16.56 12.70 5.90
N LYS A 244 17.61 12.83 6.71
CA LYS A 244 17.82 13.99 7.60
C LYS A 244 17.88 15.30 6.80
N THR A 245 18.71 15.35 5.76
CA THR A 245 18.88 16.57 4.95
C THR A 245 17.60 16.96 4.23
N LEU A 246 16.85 15.99 3.71
CA LEU A 246 15.61 16.25 3.00
C LEU A 246 14.51 16.75 3.96
N LEU A 247 14.41 16.17 5.15
CA LEU A 247 13.44 16.62 6.15
C LEU A 247 13.76 18.04 6.64
N VAL A 248 15.03 18.31 6.93
CA VAL A 248 15.48 19.67 7.32
C VAL A 248 15.20 20.67 6.20
N GLN A 249 15.48 20.30 4.94
CA GLN A 249 15.16 21.14 3.79
C GLN A 249 13.68 21.49 3.74
N MET A 250 12.77 20.53 3.95
CA MET A 250 11.33 20.80 3.96
C MET A 250 10.87 21.60 5.18
N GLU A 251 11.48 21.40 6.35
CA GLU A 251 11.12 22.14 7.57
C GLU A 251 11.58 23.59 7.57
N GLN A 252 12.75 23.87 6.97
CA GLN A 252 13.41 25.18 7.01
C GLN A 252 13.28 25.97 5.71
N SER A 253 12.68 25.39 4.67
CA SER A 253 12.49 26.10 3.41
C SER A 253 11.61 27.33 3.58
N VAL A 254 12.10 28.46 3.07
CA VAL A 254 11.32 29.69 2.86
C VAL A 254 10.73 29.73 1.44
N ASP A 255 11.15 28.82 0.57
CA ASP A 255 10.62 28.68 -0.78
C ASP A 255 9.24 28.03 -0.72
N ASP A 256 8.21 28.79 -1.14
CA ASP A 256 6.83 28.33 -1.26
C ASP A 256 6.69 27.15 -2.24
N HIS A 257 7.69 26.92 -3.10
CA HIS A 257 7.70 25.77 -4.00
C HIS A 257 8.04 24.44 -3.29
N ILE A 258 8.60 24.49 -2.08
CA ILE A 258 8.90 23.31 -1.27
C ILE A 258 7.75 23.09 -0.29
N PRO A 259 7.02 21.96 -0.40
CA PRO A 259 5.88 21.70 0.48
C PRO A 259 6.34 21.48 1.92
N LYS A 260 5.60 22.05 2.88
CA LYS A 260 5.80 21.79 4.31
C LYS A 260 5.57 20.31 4.64
N PRO A 261 6.33 19.71 5.57
CA PRO A 261 6.14 18.31 5.97
C PRO A 261 4.74 18.07 6.54
N SER A 262 4.23 16.88 6.30
CA SER A 262 2.99 16.36 6.92
C SER A 262 3.29 15.19 7.84
N ILE A 263 2.29 14.70 8.57
CA ILE A 263 2.42 13.47 9.37
C ILE A 263 2.90 12.28 8.53
N ILE A 264 2.47 12.18 7.26
CA ILE A 264 2.92 11.13 6.33
C ILE A 264 4.43 11.23 6.05
N THR A 265 4.95 12.45 5.98
CA THR A 265 6.37 12.74 5.76
C THR A 265 7.20 12.28 6.96
N TYR A 266 6.79 12.65 8.19
CA TYR A 266 7.43 12.19 9.42
C TYR A 266 7.37 10.66 9.56
N ASN A 267 6.20 10.06 9.29
CA ASN A 267 6.01 8.60 9.31
C ASN A 267 6.92 7.88 8.31
N SER A 268 7.16 8.47 7.13
CA SER A 268 8.10 7.93 6.15
C SER A 268 9.56 8.04 6.62
N ALA A 269 9.92 9.12 7.30
CA ALA A 269 11.24 9.27 7.93
C ALA A 269 11.45 8.25 9.07
N PHE A 270 10.47 8.06 9.96
CA PHE A 270 10.53 7.05 11.02
C PHE A 270 10.69 5.63 10.45
N LYS A 271 10.02 5.33 9.33
CA LYS A 271 10.16 4.05 8.63
C LYS A 271 11.58 3.83 8.09
N ALA A 272 12.26 4.89 7.64
CA ALA A 272 13.67 4.81 7.25
C ALA A 272 14.56 4.47 8.46
N CYS A 273 14.34 5.12 9.61
CA CYS A 273 15.04 4.81 10.87
C CYS A 273 14.82 3.37 11.32
N LEU A 274 13.57 2.89 11.24
CA LEU A 274 13.21 1.52 11.58
C LEU A 274 13.96 0.51 10.71
N ARG A 275 14.18 0.82 9.43
CA ARG A 275 14.87 -0.06 8.48
C ARG A 275 16.38 0.05 8.51
N SER A 276 16.95 1.13 9.05
CA SER A 276 18.39 1.21 9.26
C SER A 276 18.87 0.23 10.33
N CYS A 277 17.98 -0.17 11.27
CA CYS A 277 18.30 -1.06 12.41
C CYS A 277 19.49 -0.58 13.25
N THR A 278 19.81 0.73 13.21
CA THR A 278 20.93 1.32 13.94
C THR A 278 20.45 2.03 15.19
N VAL A 279 21.29 2.02 16.24
CA VAL A 279 21.08 2.78 17.48
C VAL A 279 20.86 4.26 17.16
N HIS A 280 21.75 4.84 16.34
CA HIS A 280 21.67 6.24 15.93
C HIS A 280 20.41 6.56 15.11
N GLY A 281 19.88 5.59 14.37
CA GLY A 281 18.61 5.71 13.66
C GLY A 281 17.43 5.79 14.62
N ALA A 282 17.38 4.92 15.63
CA ALA A 282 16.34 4.92 16.65
C ALA A 282 16.37 6.22 17.50
N GLU A 283 17.55 6.66 17.93
CA GLU A 283 17.71 7.92 18.67
C GLU A 283 17.31 9.14 17.85
N TRP A 284 17.67 9.19 16.57
CA TRP A 284 17.24 10.28 15.71
C TRP A 284 15.72 10.25 15.48
N ALA A 285 15.12 9.07 15.34
CA ALA A 285 13.66 8.94 15.27
C ALA A 285 12.97 9.49 16.52
N ASP A 286 13.50 9.23 17.71
CA ASP A 286 12.98 9.80 18.96
C ASP A 286 13.12 11.33 18.99
N LYS A 287 14.27 11.88 18.58
CA LYS A 287 14.45 13.35 18.49
C LYS A 287 13.46 14.00 17.53
N VAL A 288 13.19 13.39 16.39
CA VAL A 288 12.19 13.89 15.43
C VAL A 288 10.78 13.78 16.01
N LEU A 289 10.48 12.70 16.74
CA LEU A 289 9.20 12.55 17.44
C LEU A 289 9.03 13.64 18.52
N GLN A 290 10.06 13.96 19.31
CA GLN A 290 10.03 15.05 20.29
C GLN A 290 9.79 16.42 19.63
N SER A 291 10.43 16.67 18.47
CA SER A 291 10.17 17.87 17.67
C SER A 291 8.70 17.92 17.20
N LEU A 292 8.14 16.79 16.79
CA LEU A 292 6.74 16.67 16.36
C LEU A 292 5.76 16.87 17.55
N GLU A 293 6.07 16.32 18.72
CA GLU A 293 5.33 16.52 19.97
C GLU A 293 5.32 18.02 20.35
N ALA A 294 6.48 18.68 20.33
CA ALA A 294 6.59 20.11 20.62
C ALA A 294 5.76 20.96 19.64
N LYS A 295 5.79 20.62 18.34
CA LYS A 295 4.95 21.29 17.32
C LYS A 295 3.47 21.10 17.61
N SER A 296 3.05 19.90 18.02
CA SER A 296 1.65 19.64 18.39
C SER A 296 1.19 20.48 19.58
N THR A 297 2.07 20.73 20.57
CA THR A 297 1.72 21.57 21.73
C THR A 297 1.64 23.06 21.39
N ALA A 298 2.39 23.52 20.40
CA ALA A 298 2.44 24.92 19.97
C ALA A 298 1.32 25.30 18.98
N GLU A 299 0.15 24.66 19.08
CA GLU A 299 -1.03 24.86 18.22
C GLU A 299 -0.77 24.59 16.71
N SER A 300 0.22 23.77 16.37
CA SER A 300 0.40 23.31 14.98
C SER A 300 -0.69 22.31 14.59
N ALA A 301 -1.15 22.38 13.34
CA ALA A 301 -2.10 21.41 12.75
C ALA A 301 -1.52 19.98 12.59
N ILE A 302 -0.26 19.76 12.96
CA ILE A 302 0.41 18.45 12.83
C ILE A 302 0.58 17.84 14.21
N LYS A 303 -0.06 16.69 14.42
CA LYS A 303 0.02 15.90 15.65
C LYS A 303 0.67 14.54 15.35
N PRO A 304 1.48 13.99 16.27
CA PRO A 304 1.90 12.60 16.17
C PRO A 304 0.69 11.67 16.26
N ASP A 305 0.71 10.59 15.49
CA ASP A 305 -0.34 9.56 15.49
C ASP A 305 0.13 8.26 16.15
N SER A 306 -0.78 7.29 16.29
CA SER A 306 -0.41 5.97 16.82
C SER A 306 0.69 5.29 15.99
N PHE A 307 0.75 5.53 14.69
CA PHE A 307 1.77 4.97 13.81
C PHE A 307 3.16 5.55 14.09
N SER A 308 3.26 6.84 14.42
CA SER A 308 4.48 7.55 14.78
C SER A 308 5.17 6.86 15.94
N TYR A 309 4.47 6.72 17.08
CA TYR A 309 4.98 6.03 18.27
C TYR A 309 5.29 4.56 18.00
N THR A 310 4.38 3.84 17.32
CA THR A 310 4.58 2.42 16.97
C THR A 310 5.89 2.24 16.19
N THR A 311 6.19 3.13 15.24
CA THR A 311 7.37 3.03 14.38
C THR A 311 8.67 3.35 15.13
N VAL A 312 8.65 4.36 16.00
CA VAL A 312 9.82 4.72 16.84
C VAL A 312 10.12 3.61 17.86
N ILE A 313 9.10 3.07 18.54
CA ILE A 313 9.25 1.93 19.45
C ILE A 313 9.83 0.71 18.72
N ALA A 314 9.31 0.41 17.53
CA ALA A 314 9.82 -0.68 16.71
C ALA A 314 11.29 -0.45 16.27
N ALA A 315 11.70 0.80 16.03
CA ALA A 315 13.07 1.14 15.66
C ALA A 315 14.04 0.81 16.81
N TYR A 316 13.67 1.19 18.05
CA TYR A 316 14.42 0.77 19.24
C TYR A 316 14.47 -0.76 19.39
N GLY A 317 13.33 -1.43 19.26
CA GLY A 317 13.24 -2.89 19.38
C GLY A 317 14.12 -3.66 18.38
N ARG A 318 14.34 -3.13 17.17
CA ARG A 318 15.20 -3.74 16.14
C ARG A 318 16.66 -3.31 16.20
N SER A 319 16.96 -2.21 16.89
CA SER A 319 18.33 -1.74 17.08
C SER A 319 19.07 -2.54 18.15
N LEU A 320 20.38 -2.30 18.31
CA LEU A 320 21.19 -2.78 19.42
C LEU A 320 21.16 -1.82 20.63
N PHE A 321 20.13 -0.98 20.78
CA PHE A 321 20.01 -0.04 21.90
C PHE A 321 19.94 -0.80 23.24
N PRO A 322 20.68 -0.41 24.28
CA PRO A 322 20.59 -1.04 25.60
C PRO A 322 19.27 -0.69 26.29
N ASN A 323 18.76 -1.54 27.18
CA ASN A 323 17.52 -1.26 27.94
C ASN A 323 16.27 -1.00 27.06
N LYS A 324 16.12 -1.71 25.94
CA LYS A 324 15.01 -1.56 24.97
C LYS A 324 13.63 -1.61 25.65
N ALA A 325 13.45 -2.50 26.62
CA ALA A 325 12.18 -2.64 27.35
C ALA A 325 11.80 -1.35 28.10
N ARG A 326 12.74 -0.74 28.82
CA ARG A 326 12.52 0.52 29.54
C ARG A 326 12.18 1.65 28.56
N LYS A 327 12.92 1.76 27.46
CA LYS A 327 12.66 2.80 26.45
C LYS A 327 11.31 2.61 25.75
N ALA A 328 10.93 1.36 25.50
CA ALA A 328 9.61 1.05 24.96
C ALA A 328 8.49 1.47 25.93
N ALA A 329 8.60 1.19 27.22
CA ALA A 329 7.65 1.62 28.23
C ALA A 329 7.55 3.16 28.33
N GLU A 330 8.69 3.85 28.35
CA GLU A 330 8.76 5.32 28.35
C GLU A 330 7.99 5.93 27.15
N LEU A 331 8.16 5.36 25.96
CA LEU A 331 7.48 5.83 24.75
C LEU A 331 5.97 5.56 24.77
N VAL A 332 5.52 4.43 25.37
CA VAL A 332 4.09 4.19 25.61
C VAL A 332 3.54 5.25 26.57
N GLU A 333 4.21 5.49 27.69
CA GLU A 333 3.78 6.50 28.66
C GLU A 333 3.71 7.91 28.06
N ARG A 334 4.69 8.27 27.23
CA ARG A 334 4.66 9.53 26.46
C ARG A 334 3.45 9.61 25.54
N ALA A 335 3.17 8.57 24.76
CA ALA A 335 1.99 8.53 23.89
C ALA A 335 0.68 8.70 24.68
N LEU A 336 0.57 8.03 25.83
CA LEU A 336 -0.60 8.14 26.70
C LEU A 336 -0.74 9.53 27.32
N ARG A 337 0.37 10.18 27.67
CA ARG A 337 0.37 11.57 28.17
C ARG A 337 -0.14 12.53 27.09
N HIS A 338 0.42 12.46 25.89
CA HIS A 338 -0.02 13.31 24.78
C HIS A 338 -1.47 13.06 24.36
N HIS A 339 -1.98 11.83 24.53
CA HIS A 339 -3.41 11.57 24.36
C HIS A 339 -4.27 12.33 25.37
N LYS A 340 -3.90 12.30 26.66
CA LYS A 340 -4.61 13.04 27.71
C LYS A 340 -4.58 14.55 27.50
N GLU A 341 -3.49 15.06 26.92
CA GLU A 341 -3.30 16.48 26.57
C GLU A 341 -3.97 16.87 25.23
N GLY A 342 -4.61 15.94 24.51
CA GLY A 342 -5.20 16.23 23.20
C GLY A 342 -4.17 16.50 22.08
N CYS A 343 -2.91 16.15 22.31
CA CYS A 343 -1.76 16.32 21.40
C CYS A 343 -1.44 15.05 20.59
N LEU A 344 -2.21 13.97 20.75
CA LEU A 344 -2.15 12.78 19.91
C LEU A 344 -3.28 12.83 18.87
N ASP A 345 -2.97 12.47 17.62
CA ASP A 345 -4.01 12.27 16.61
C ASP A 345 -4.78 10.97 16.88
N GLY A 346 -5.99 11.12 17.43
CA GLY A 346 -6.87 10.02 17.82
C GLY A 346 -6.54 9.35 19.16
N SER A 347 -7.23 8.24 19.44
CA SER A 347 -7.00 7.43 20.64
C SER A 347 -5.81 6.47 20.47
N PRO A 348 -5.08 6.13 21.55
CA PRO A 348 -3.98 5.16 21.52
C PRO A 348 -4.44 3.81 20.95
N HIS A 349 -3.90 3.45 19.80
CA HIS A 349 -4.24 2.20 19.14
C HIS A 349 -3.43 1.02 19.71
N VAL A 350 -3.99 -0.20 19.64
CA VAL A 350 -3.37 -1.45 20.12
C VAL A 350 -1.94 -1.68 19.58
N SER A 351 -1.64 -1.11 18.41
CA SER A 351 -0.32 -1.22 17.76
C SER A 351 0.83 -0.63 18.59
N ILE A 352 0.59 0.45 19.36
CA ILE A 352 1.63 1.08 20.20
C ILE A 352 2.12 0.08 21.25
N PHE A 353 1.19 -0.52 21.96
CA PHE A 353 1.45 -1.52 23.00
C PHE A 353 2.06 -2.79 22.42
N ASN A 354 1.52 -3.29 21.30
CA ASN A 354 2.05 -4.50 20.64
C ASN A 354 3.50 -4.27 20.17
N ALA A 355 3.83 -3.10 19.64
CA ALA A 355 5.21 -2.77 19.29
C ALA A 355 6.13 -2.72 20.52
N ALA A 356 5.65 -2.20 21.65
CA ALA A 356 6.42 -2.13 22.89
C ALA A 356 6.64 -3.52 23.51
N CYS A 357 5.62 -4.36 23.56
CA CYS A 357 5.74 -5.76 23.97
C CYS A 357 6.71 -6.53 23.07
N ASN A 358 6.63 -6.30 21.75
CA ASN A 358 7.54 -6.95 20.81
C ASN A 358 8.98 -6.42 20.95
N ALA A 359 9.20 -5.14 21.30
CA ALA A 359 10.53 -4.62 21.61
C ALA A 359 11.14 -5.28 22.85
N CYS A 360 10.34 -5.60 23.87
CA CYS A 360 10.78 -6.37 25.05
C CYS A 360 11.28 -7.77 24.68
N CYS A 361 10.70 -8.40 23.64
CA CYS A 361 11.08 -9.73 23.18
C CYS A 361 12.51 -9.79 22.57
N PHE A 362 13.06 -8.65 22.16
CA PHE A 362 14.40 -8.53 21.56
C PHE A 362 15.45 -8.00 22.55
N VAL A 363 15.19 -8.10 23.85
CA VAL A 363 16.21 -7.82 24.87
C VAL A 363 17.19 -8.99 24.91
N ASP A 364 18.43 -8.68 24.55
CA ASP A 364 19.59 -9.54 24.75
C ASP A 364 20.17 -9.19 26.12
N GLY A 365 20.53 -10.18 26.92
CA GLY A 365 20.90 -9.93 28.30
C GLY A 365 20.93 -11.16 29.20
N ASP A 366 21.30 -10.93 30.46
CA ASP A 366 21.30 -11.95 31.51
C ASP A 366 19.87 -12.33 31.96
N SER A 367 19.76 -13.24 32.92
CA SER A 367 18.46 -13.68 33.42
C SER A 367 17.65 -12.56 34.08
N ASP A 368 18.32 -11.58 34.69
CA ASP A 368 17.66 -10.49 35.42
C ASP A 368 17.13 -9.44 34.45
N GLU A 369 17.91 -9.11 33.41
CA GLU A 369 17.47 -8.22 32.32
C GLU A 369 16.28 -8.81 31.57
N LYS A 370 16.30 -10.12 31.28
CA LYS A 370 15.17 -10.82 30.65
C LYS A 370 13.94 -10.87 31.55
N ALA A 371 14.12 -11.09 32.86
CA ALA A 371 13.02 -11.05 33.82
C ALA A 371 12.41 -9.65 33.94
N HIS A 372 13.25 -8.61 33.95
CA HIS A 372 12.81 -7.22 33.96
C HIS A 372 12.05 -6.84 32.67
N ALA A 373 12.54 -7.28 31.51
CA ALA A 373 11.86 -7.09 30.23
C ALA A 373 10.49 -7.78 30.22
N PHE A 374 10.39 -8.98 30.79
CA PHE A 374 9.11 -9.70 30.92
C PHE A 374 8.14 -8.97 31.85
N SER A 375 8.62 -8.50 33.01
CA SER A 375 7.80 -7.70 33.95
C SER A 375 7.26 -6.42 33.29
N THR A 376 8.13 -5.71 32.57
CA THR A 376 7.78 -4.51 31.81
C THR A 376 6.70 -4.80 30.77
N MET A 377 6.83 -5.91 30.03
CA MET A 377 5.84 -6.32 29.06
C MET A 377 4.47 -6.63 29.69
N VAL A 378 4.45 -7.30 30.84
CA VAL A 378 3.19 -7.58 31.57
C VAL A 378 2.52 -6.27 31.99
N ALA A 379 3.28 -5.30 32.48
CA ALA A 379 2.76 -3.98 32.82
C ALA A 379 2.17 -3.25 31.61
N ILE A 380 2.86 -3.26 30.46
CA ILE A 380 2.35 -2.69 29.20
C ILE A 380 1.06 -3.39 28.75
N SER A 381 0.98 -4.72 28.86
CA SER A 381 -0.22 -5.48 28.51
C SER A 381 -1.40 -5.19 29.43
N ALA A 382 -1.16 -4.90 30.70
CA ALA A 382 -2.20 -4.47 31.64
C ALA A 382 -2.65 -3.03 31.35
N LEU A 383 -1.74 -2.14 30.96
CA LEU A 383 -2.09 -0.78 30.53
C LEU A 383 -2.95 -0.78 29.27
N LEU A 384 -2.65 -1.66 28.31
CA LEU A 384 -3.41 -1.78 27.06
C LEU A 384 -4.92 -1.90 27.33
N THR A 385 -5.34 -2.73 28.30
CA THR A 385 -6.76 -3.00 28.57
C THR A 385 -7.53 -1.79 29.11
N ASN A 386 -6.82 -0.73 29.53
CA ASN A 386 -7.44 0.52 29.99
C ASN A 386 -7.78 1.48 28.84
N TYR A 387 -7.18 1.31 27.66
CA TYR A 387 -7.34 2.22 26.52
C TYR A 387 -7.93 1.54 25.28
N THR A 388 -7.68 0.25 25.08
CA THR A 388 -8.11 -0.48 23.90
C THR A 388 -8.24 -1.99 24.17
N GLN A 389 -8.76 -2.73 23.20
CA GLN A 389 -8.92 -4.19 23.32
C GLN A 389 -7.70 -4.92 22.73
N PRO A 390 -7.24 -6.02 23.35
CA PRO A 390 -6.23 -6.90 22.77
C PRO A 390 -6.64 -7.43 21.40
N ASP A 391 -5.66 -7.69 20.54
CA ASP A 391 -5.87 -8.38 19.27
C ASP A 391 -5.05 -9.69 19.19
N GLU A 392 -5.16 -10.39 18.06
CA GLU A 392 -4.37 -11.60 17.80
C GLU A 392 -2.85 -11.35 17.94
N THR A 393 -2.39 -10.16 17.51
CA THR A 393 -0.98 -9.76 17.60
C THR A 393 -0.54 -9.60 19.05
N THR A 394 -1.42 -9.13 19.94
CA THR A 394 -1.14 -9.04 21.39
C THR A 394 -0.85 -10.42 21.97
N TYR A 395 -1.75 -11.38 21.77
CA TYR A 395 -1.59 -12.73 22.30
C TYR A 395 -0.38 -13.47 21.71
N GLY A 396 -0.16 -13.36 20.40
CA GLY A 396 1.01 -13.95 19.77
C GLY A 396 2.33 -13.36 20.28
N THR A 397 2.39 -12.05 20.50
CA THR A 397 3.58 -11.38 21.06
C THR A 397 3.85 -11.83 22.50
N LEU A 398 2.82 -11.97 23.33
CA LEU A 398 2.96 -12.46 24.70
C LEU A 398 3.48 -13.91 24.75
N LEU A 399 2.99 -14.79 23.87
CA LEU A 399 3.49 -16.17 23.75
C LEU A 399 4.96 -16.20 23.30
N ARG A 400 5.31 -15.37 22.31
CA ARG A 400 6.69 -15.22 21.86
C ARG A 400 7.62 -14.79 23.01
N ALA A 401 7.19 -13.83 23.82
CA ALA A 401 7.96 -13.37 24.96
C ALA A 401 8.16 -14.46 26.02
N CYS A 402 7.16 -15.31 26.25
CA CYS A 402 7.32 -16.47 27.13
C CYS A 402 8.46 -17.37 26.64
N CYS A 403 8.53 -17.62 25.32
CA CYS A 403 9.60 -18.41 24.72
C CYS A 403 10.99 -17.74 24.85
N GLN A 404 11.08 -16.41 24.69
CA GLN A 404 12.37 -15.71 24.59
C GLN A 404 12.92 -15.20 25.93
N LEU A 405 12.05 -14.86 26.88
CA LEU A 405 12.42 -14.17 28.13
C LEU A 405 12.35 -15.06 29.37
N LEU A 406 11.51 -16.11 29.37
CA LEU A 406 11.37 -17.00 30.53
C LEU A 406 12.30 -18.20 30.39
N GLN A 407 13.20 -18.38 31.37
CA GLN A 407 14.15 -19.50 31.40
C GLN A 407 13.63 -20.72 32.18
N ARG A 408 12.63 -20.54 33.05
CA ARG A 408 12.10 -21.61 33.90
C ARG A 408 10.94 -22.32 33.22
N VAL A 409 11.19 -23.53 32.73
CA VAL A 409 10.25 -24.34 31.93
C VAL A 409 8.87 -24.45 32.62
N GLU A 410 8.80 -24.83 33.89
CA GLU A 410 7.49 -25.02 34.56
C GLU A 410 6.66 -23.74 34.68
N LYS A 411 7.27 -22.64 35.15
CA LYS A 411 6.58 -21.34 35.27
C LYS A 411 6.21 -20.78 33.90
N GLN A 412 7.09 -20.96 32.92
CA GLN A 412 6.84 -20.60 31.53
C GLN A 412 5.63 -21.34 30.98
N GLN A 413 5.56 -22.67 31.12
CA GLN A 413 4.44 -23.46 30.63
C GLN A 413 3.11 -23.08 31.30
N ALA A 414 3.11 -22.74 32.59
CA ALA A 414 1.91 -22.25 33.28
C ALA A 414 1.38 -20.95 32.65
N VAL A 415 2.28 -19.99 32.38
CA VAL A 415 1.92 -18.71 31.75
C VAL A 415 1.46 -18.90 30.30
N VAL A 416 2.14 -19.77 29.54
CA VAL A 416 1.77 -20.13 28.16
C VAL A 416 0.34 -20.68 28.10
N ARG A 417 -0.02 -21.60 29.01
CA ARG A 417 -1.38 -22.14 29.11
C ARG A 417 -2.41 -21.06 29.39
N GLN A 418 -2.10 -20.11 30.29
CA GLN A 418 -3.02 -19.02 30.63
C GLN A 418 -3.25 -18.09 29.44
N ILE A 419 -2.19 -17.67 28.75
CA ILE A 419 -2.27 -16.78 27.59
C ILE A 419 -3.04 -17.45 26.45
N PHE A 420 -2.74 -18.71 26.13
CA PHE A 420 -3.41 -19.43 25.05
C PHE A 420 -4.90 -19.63 25.31
N ARG A 421 -5.28 -20.03 26.54
CA ARG A 421 -6.69 -20.16 26.92
C ARG A 421 -7.43 -18.83 26.82
N LYS A 422 -6.80 -17.73 27.26
CA LYS A 422 -7.38 -16.39 27.13
C LYS A 422 -7.57 -15.99 25.67
N ALA A 423 -6.58 -16.23 24.81
CA ALA A 423 -6.71 -15.98 23.36
C ALA A 423 -7.86 -16.77 22.74
N CYS A 424 -8.05 -18.04 23.12
CA CYS A 424 -9.16 -18.86 22.65
C CYS A 424 -10.53 -18.35 23.14
N ASN A 425 -10.61 -17.95 24.40
CA ASN A 425 -11.85 -17.41 25.00
C ASN A 425 -12.27 -16.09 24.36
N ASP A 426 -11.30 -15.22 24.07
CA ASP A 426 -11.53 -13.94 23.41
C ASP A 426 -11.81 -14.11 21.91
N GLY A 427 -11.67 -15.32 21.37
CA GLY A 427 -11.85 -15.59 19.94
C GLY A 427 -10.73 -15.06 19.05
N LEU A 428 -9.54 -14.83 19.62
CA LEU A 428 -8.37 -14.21 18.99
C LEU A 428 -7.22 -15.21 18.73
N CYS A 429 -7.51 -16.51 18.74
CA CYS A 429 -6.57 -17.57 18.36
C CYS A 429 -6.51 -17.69 16.82
N GLY A 430 -5.82 -16.75 16.17
CA GLY A 430 -5.53 -16.80 14.75
C GLY A 430 -4.17 -17.44 14.41
N ASP A 431 -3.79 -17.33 13.14
CA ASP A 431 -2.61 -17.96 12.56
C ASP A 431 -1.31 -17.59 13.31
N PHE A 432 -1.19 -16.35 13.80
CA PHE A 432 -0.01 -15.92 14.55
C PHE A 432 0.05 -16.56 15.93
N VAL A 433 -1.07 -16.67 16.65
CA VAL A 433 -1.13 -17.34 17.96
C VAL A 433 -0.78 -18.82 17.82
N VAL A 434 -1.34 -19.50 16.81
CA VAL A 434 -1.04 -20.91 16.53
C VAL A 434 0.42 -21.11 16.11
N LYS A 435 0.99 -20.18 15.35
CA LYS A 435 2.43 -20.21 15.04
C LYS A 435 3.28 -20.08 16.30
N GLN A 436 2.96 -19.14 17.20
CA GLN A 436 3.79 -18.89 18.39
C GLN A 436 3.65 -19.97 19.46
N ILE A 437 2.47 -20.55 19.67
CA ILE A 437 2.28 -21.62 20.66
C ILE A 437 3.13 -22.85 20.36
N ARG A 438 3.39 -23.14 19.07
CA ARG A 438 4.29 -24.23 18.64
C ARG A 438 5.72 -24.06 19.14
N PHE A 439 6.19 -22.84 19.31
CA PHE A 439 7.53 -22.55 19.84
C PHE A 439 7.54 -22.39 21.36
N ALA A 440 6.43 -21.93 21.95
CA ALA A 440 6.36 -21.62 23.38
C ALA A 440 5.97 -22.82 24.26
N ALA A 441 5.20 -23.78 23.74
CA ALA A 441 4.74 -24.95 24.48
C ALA A 441 5.63 -26.18 24.23
N ASP A 442 5.87 -26.97 25.28
CA ASP A 442 6.44 -28.30 25.13
C ASP A 442 5.44 -29.26 24.42
N PRO A 443 5.89 -30.40 23.85
CA PRO A 443 5.01 -31.28 23.08
C PRO A 443 3.76 -31.76 23.81
N GLU A 444 3.86 -32.00 25.13
CA GLU A 444 2.74 -32.47 25.94
C GLU A 444 1.75 -31.31 26.19
N THR A 445 2.25 -30.14 26.60
CA THR A 445 1.41 -28.94 26.76
C THR A 445 0.76 -28.53 25.42
N TYR A 446 1.47 -28.64 24.29
CA TYR A 446 0.93 -28.33 22.97
C TYR A 446 -0.25 -29.24 22.63
N LYS A 447 -0.10 -30.56 22.83
CA LYS A 447 -1.14 -31.54 22.60
C LYS A 447 -2.34 -31.32 23.52
N GLN A 448 -2.11 -31.03 24.79
CA GLN A 448 -3.18 -30.72 25.75
C GLN A 448 -3.97 -29.46 25.39
N LEU A 449 -3.31 -28.42 24.86
CA LEU A 449 -3.96 -27.14 24.54
C LEU A 449 -4.67 -27.16 23.19
N THR A 450 -4.07 -27.79 22.18
CA THR A 450 -4.57 -27.74 20.79
C THR A 450 -5.37 -28.97 20.39
N GLY A 451 -5.13 -30.12 21.04
CA GLY A 451 -5.65 -31.42 20.62
C GLY A 451 -4.83 -32.10 19.51
N PHE A 452 -3.82 -31.42 18.97
CA PHE A 452 -2.99 -31.88 17.86
C PHE A 452 -1.58 -32.23 18.30
N SER A 453 -0.93 -33.13 17.58
CA SER A 453 0.50 -33.40 17.75
C SER A 453 1.33 -32.23 17.20
N ILE A 454 2.48 -31.93 17.83
CA ILE A 454 3.37 -30.84 17.39
C ILE A 454 3.99 -31.08 15.99
N ALA A 455 3.93 -32.33 15.51
CA ALA A 455 4.36 -32.74 14.17
C ALA A 455 3.31 -32.41 13.09
N GLU A 456 2.05 -32.22 13.47
CA GLU A 456 0.96 -31.92 12.54
C GLU A 456 1.00 -30.45 12.11
N SER A 457 0.74 -30.20 10.83
CA SER A 457 0.60 -28.85 10.31
C SER A 457 -0.84 -28.41 10.44
N ILE A 458 -1.16 -27.67 11.52
CA ILE A 458 -2.49 -27.08 11.73
C ILE A 458 -2.71 -25.96 10.70
N VAL A 459 -3.72 -26.11 9.85
CA VAL A 459 -4.23 -25.03 9.00
C VAL A 459 -5.39 -24.32 9.69
N ARG A 460 -5.76 -23.13 9.21
CA ARG A 460 -6.77 -22.30 9.87
C ARG A 460 -8.13 -23.00 9.98
N GLU A 461 -8.44 -23.85 9.02
CA GLU A 461 -9.67 -24.64 8.94
C GLU A 461 -9.79 -25.65 10.09
N ASP A 462 -8.66 -26.15 10.59
CA ASP A 462 -8.59 -27.08 11.71
C ASP A 462 -8.88 -26.40 13.06
N ILE A 463 -8.69 -25.07 13.13
CA ILE A 463 -8.91 -24.30 14.35
C ILE A 463 -10.41 -24.08 14.56
N PRO A 464 -10.96 -24.45 15.74
CA PRO A 464 -12.37 -24.24 16.05
C PRO A 464 -12.80 -22.79 15.80
N HIS A 465 -13.90 -22.61 15.04
CA HIS A 465 -14.38 -21.27 14.69
C HIS A 465 -14.54 -20.36 15.91
N ARG A 466 -15.03 -20.90 17.03
CA ARG A 466 -15.16 -20.18 18.32
C ARG A 466 -13.85 -19.55 18.82
N TRP A 467 -12.70 -20.18 18.56
CA TRP A 467 -11.39 -19.69 18.99
C TRP A 467 -10.83 -18.60 18.09
N ARG A 468 -11.32 -18.49 16.84
CA ARG A 468 -10.85 -17.54 15.82
C ARG A 468 -11.88 -16.53 15.35
N ARG A 469 -13.06 -16.48 15.99
CA ARG A 469 -14.21 -15.65 15.58
C ARG A 469 -13.90 -14.16 15.47
N ASN A 470 -12.92 -13.67 16.22
CA ASN A 470 -12.50 -12.27 16.26
C ASN A 470 -11.11 -12.04 15.61
N ALA A 471 -10.44 -13.11 15.15
CA ALA A 471 -9.10 -13.04 14.57
C ALA A 471 -9.15 -12.57 13.11
N LYS A 472 -8.48 -11.45 12.81
CA LYS A 472 -8.44 -10.88 11.45
C LYS A 472 -7.75 -11.84 10.48
N TYR A 473 -8.33 -12.02 9.30
CA TYR A 473 -7.70 -12.79 8.23
C TYR A 473 -6.51 -12.00 7.68
N THR A 474 -5.28 -12.51 7.86
CA THR A 474 -4.08 -11.89 7.29
C THR A 474 -3.61 -12.69 6.08
N ASN A 475 -3.92 -12.19 4.89
CA ASN A 475 -3.46 -12.71 3.58
C ASN A 475 -1.92 -12.67 3.37
N ARG A 476 -1.11 -12.50 4.42
CA ARG A 476 0.36 -12.39 4.30
C ARG A 476 1.02 -13.67 3.79
N TRP A 477 0.36 -14.84 3.89
CA TRP A 477 0.91 -16.12 3.46
C TRP A 477 0.79 -16.41 1.95
N GLN A 478 -0.14 -15.80 1.22
CA GLN A 478 -0.15 -15.92 -0.24
C GLN A 478 1.07 -15.25 -0.90
N LYS A 479 1.68 -14.22 -0.26
CA LYS A 479 2.92 -13.60 -0.78
C LYS A 479 4.16 -14.50 -0.68
N SER A 480 4.13 -15.55 0.14
CA SER A 480 5.27 -16.48 0.26
C SER A 480 5.25 -17.60 -0.79
N GLN A 481 4.11 -17.87 -1.44
CA GLN A 481 4.03 -18.86 -2.53
C GLN A 481 4.58 -18.32 -3.86
N TYR A 482 4.76 -17.01 -4.01
CA TYR A 482 5.37 -16.39 -5.20
C TYR A 482 6.89 -16.15 -5.08
N LEU A 483 7.54 -16.68 -4.02
CA LEU A 483 9.01 -16.65 -3.84
C LEU A 483 9.65 -18.04 -3.98
N LYS A 484 8.88 -19.03 -4.44
CA LYS A 484 9.39 -20.32 -4.93
C LYS A 484 8.75 -20.59 -6.29
N GLY A 485 9.35 -19.99 -7.31
CA GLY A 485 9.09 -20.20 -8.72
C GLY A 485 10.30 -19.70 -9.47
#